data_AF-A0A349KYS1-F1
#
_entry.id   AF-A0A349KYS1-F1
#
_cell.length_a   1.000
_cell.length_b   1.000
_cell.length_c   1.000
_cell.angle_alpha   90.00
_cell.angle_beta   90.00
_cell.angle_gamma   90.00
#
_symmetry.space_group_name_H-M   'P 1'
#
loop_
_entity.id
_entity.type
_entity.pdbx_description
1 polymer ?
#
loop_
_entity_poly.entity_id
_entity_poly.type
_entity_poly.pdbx_seq_one_letter_code
_entity_poly.pdbx_strand_id
1 'polypeptide(L)'
;MPSGSHFKSVNYSGQRAGPRLIVLGAVHGNEGCGTTAILRVMAELDSGALRITSGAVTFVPVANPLAYAKGERRGERNLNR
;
A
#
# COMPACT_ATOMS: atom_id res chain seq x y z
N MET A 1 -9.61 -12.95 -19.16
CA MET A 1 -8.59 -13.48 -18.23
C MET A 1 -8.31 -12.39 -17.21
N PRO A 2 -8.36 -12.62 -15.89
CA PRO A 2 -7.92 -11.59 -14.97
C PRO A 2 -6.44 -11.36 -15.26
N SER A 3 -6.07 -10.13 -15.67
CA SER A 3 -4.67 -9.77 -15.73
C SER A 3 -4.14 -9.91 -14.31
N GLY A 4 -3.22 -10.86 -14.10
CA GLY A 4 -2.64 -11.11 -12.80
C GLY A 4 -1.92 -9.85 -12.34
N SER A 5 -2.58 -9.06 -11.51
CA SER A 5 -1.98 -7.87 -10.93
C SER A 5 -0.95 -8.34 -9.90
N HIS A 6 0.32 -8.00 -10.15
CA HIS A 6 1.39 -8.27 -9.20
C HIS A 6 1.08 -7.59 -7.86
N PHE A 7 1.35 -8.28 -6.76
CA PHE A 7 1.31 -7.66 -5.44
C PHE A 7 2.48 -6.69 -5.30
N LYS A 8 2.19 -5.40 -5.08
CA LYS A 8 3.20 -4.34 -4.93
C LYS A 8 3.41 -4.00 -3.46
N SER A 9 4.64 -4.16 -3.00
CA SER A 9 5.12 -3.73 -1.68
C SER A 9 6.40 -2.91 -1.86
N VAL A 10 6.46 -1.72 -1.28
CA VAL A 10 7.62 -0.83 -1.38
C VAL A 10 8.06 -0.42 0.01
N ASN A 11 9.34 -0.65 0.33
CA ASN A 11 9.93 -0.27 1.60
C ASN A 11 10.81 0.96 1.44
N TYR A 12 10.61 1.96 2.30
CA TYR A 12 11.48 3.10 2.49
C TYR A 12 12.17 2.97 3.84
N SER A 13 13.50 3.05 3.85
CA SER A 13 14.32 2.93 5.05
C SER A 13 15.03 4.24 5.36
N GLY A 14 14.97 4.68 6.62
CA GLY A 14 15.79 5.77 7.14
C GLY A 14 17.20 5.30 7.49
N GLN A 15 18.13 6.24 7.61
CA GLN A 15 19.55 5.94 7.89
C GLN A 15 19.82 5.55 9.35
N ARG A 16 18.89 5.84 10.27
CA ARG A 16 18.99 5.48 11.68
C ARG A 16 18.02 4.36 12.04
N ALA A 17 18.41 3.54 13.02
CA ALA A 17 17.49 2.58 13.62
C ALA A 17 16.25 3.28 14.19
N GLY A 18 15.11 2.59 14.19
CA GLY A 18 13.84 3.12 14.66
C GLY A 18 12.66 2.18 14.37
N PRO A 19 11.42 2.65 14.60
CA PRO A 19 10.21 1.85 14.42
C PRO A 19 10.03 1.32 12.99
N ARG A 20 9.34 0.19 12.86
CA ARG A 20 8.97 -0.38 11.55
C ARG A 20 7.46 -0.39 11.41
N LEU A 21 6.95 0.26 10.37
CA LEU A 21 5.52 0.41 10.11
C LEU A 21 5.16 -0.24 8.76
N ILE A 22 3.99 -0.88 8.71
CA ILE A 22 3.37 -1.31 7.45
C ILE A 22 2.05 -0.57 7.30
N VAL A 23 1.83 0.02 6.12
CA VAL A 23 0.59 0.73 5.77
C VAL A 23 -0.04 0.05 4.56
N LEU A 24 -1.30 -0.36 4.71
CA LEU A 24 -2.05 -1.11 3.71
C LEU A 24 -3.21 -0.27 3.16
N GLY A 25 -3.38 -0.27 1.85
CA GLY A 25 -4.55 0.27 1.15
C GLY A 25 -5.35 -0.84 0.48
N ALA A 26 -6.61 -0.56 0.15
CA ALA A 26 -7.53 -1.48 -0.53
C ALA A 26 -7.50 -2.93 -0.01
N VAL A 27 -7.62 -3.09 1.31
CA VAL A 27 -7.90 -4.40 1.94
C VAL A 27 -9.28 -4.88 1.47
N HIS A 28 -10.22 -3.95 1.38
CA HIS A 28 -11.42 -4.07 0.56
C HIS A 28 -11.23 -3.25 -0.73
N GLY A 29 -11.62 -3.81 -1.87
CA GLY A 29 -11.33 -3.23 -3.18
C GLY A 29 -12.10 -1.95 -3.51
N ASN A 30 -13.26 -1.75 -2.90
CA ASN A 30 -14.07 -0.55 -3.06
C ASN A 30 -13.67 0.61 -2.12
N GLU A 31 -12.62 0.45 -1.31
CA GLU A 31 -12.13 1.45 -0.36
C GLU A 31 -10.83 2.10 -0.87
N GLY A 32 -10.92 2.84 -1.99
CA GLY A 32 -9.75 3.34 -2.74
C GLY A 32 -9.00 4.55 -2.16
N CYS A 33 -9.61 5.32 -1.25
CA CYS A 33 -8.99 6.55 -0.71
C CYS A 33 -7.62 6.28 -0.06
N GLY A 34 -7.47 5.17 0.67
CA GLY A 34 -6.19 4.77 1.26
C GLY A 34 -5.11 4.49 0.22
N THR A 35 -5.48 3.85 -0.91
CA THR A 35 -4.57 3.63 -2.03
C THR A 35 -4.08 4.95 -2.63
N THR A 36 -4.98 5.92 -2.85
CA THR A 36 -4.62 7.25 -3.37
C THR A 36 -3.67 7.98 -2.41
N ALA A 37 -3.96 7.97 -1.11
CA ALA A 37 -3.11 8.60 -0.10
C ALA A 37 -1.72 7.98 -0.02
N ILE A 38 -1.64 6.64 -0.05
CA ILE A 38 -0.37 5.91 -0.07
C ILE A 38 0.46 6.32 -1.30
N LEU A 39 -0.13 6.31 -2.49
CA LEU A 39 0.59 6.66 -3.73
C LEU A 39 1.11 8.11 -3.70
N ARG A 40 0.36 9.03 -3.12
CA ARG A 40 0.81 10.41 -2.91
C ARG A 40 2.02 10.48 -1.97
N VAL A 41 1.96 9.82 -0.81
CA VAL A 41 3.09 9.79 0.15
C VAL A 41 4.32 9.15 -0.47
N MET A 42 4.15 8.07 -1.23
CA MET A 42 5.26 7.44 -1.97
C MET A 42 5.90 8.40 -2.96
N ALA A 43 5.10 9.16 -3.74
CA ALA A 43 5.64 10.16 -4.65
C ALA A 43 6.38 11.30 -3.92
N GLU A 44 5.87 11.73 -2.76
CA GLU A 44 6.54 12.73 -1.91
C GLU A 44 7.86 12.18 -1.33
N LEU A 45 7.94 10.88 -1.01
CA LEU A 45 9.19 10.22 -0.59
C LEU A 45 10.19 10.07 -1.75
N ASP A 46 9.73 9.65 -2.92
CA ASP A 46 10.56 9.45 -4.12
C ASP A 46 11.16 10.77 -4.62
N SER A 47 10.40 11.86 -4.55
CA SER A 47 10.87 13.22 -4.87
C SER A 47 11.73 13.86 -3.77
N GLY A 48 11.78 13.26 -2.58
CA GLY A 48 12.51 13.79 -1.43
C GLY A 48 11.81 14.95 -0.70
N ALA A 49 10.56 15.26 -1.04
CA ALA A 49 9.71 16.22 -0.34
C ALA A 49 9.33 15.73 1.08
N LEU A 50 9.17 14.40 1.24
CA LEU A 50 9.10 13.71 2.53
C LEU A 50 10.34 12.84 2.73
N ARG A 51 10.70 12.58 3.99
CA ARG A 51 11.88 11.77 4.35
C ARG A 51 11.61 10.90 5.55
N ILE A 52 12.10 9.67 5.51
CA ILE A 52 12.15 8.76 6.66
C ILE A 52 13.47 9.00 7.40
N THR A 53 13.41 9.58 8.60
CA THR A 53 14.61 9.96 9.37
C THR A 53 15.15 8.82 10.25
N SER A 54 14.29 7.90 10.69
CA SER A 54 14.64 6.73 11.49
C SER A 54 13.62 5.62 11.28
N GLY A 55 14.09 4.38 11.30
CA GLY A 55 13.24 3.21 11.11
C GLY A 55 12.91 2.95 9.64
N ALA A 56 11.75 2.33 9.39
CA ALA A 56 11.30 2.03 8.04
C ALA A 56 9.78 2.01 7.93
N VAL A 57 9.27 2.34 6.75
CA VAL A 57 7.86 2.18 6.39
C VAL A 57 7.74 1.34 5.12
N THR A 58 6.86 0.34 5.15
CA THR A 58 6.48 -0.44 3.97
C THR A 58 5.07 -0.05 3.56
N PHE A 59 4.91 0.38 2.32
CA PHE A 59 3.61 0.68 1.73
C PHE A 59 3.15 -0.45 0.81
N VAL A 60 1.90 -0.87 0.99
CA VAL A 60 1.17 -1.76 0.08
C VAL A 60 -0.08 -1.01 -0.39
N PRO A 61 -0.05 -0.35 -1.56
CA PRO A 61 -1.17 0.46 -2.01
C PRO A 61 -2.45 -0.34 -2.24
N VAL A 62 -2.30 -1.60 -2.68
CA VAL A 62 -3.42 -2.52 -2.94
C VAL A 62 -3.13 -3.88 -2.32
N ALA A 63 -3.73 -4.13 -1.16
CA ALA A 63 -3.55 -5.37 -0.40
C ALA A 63 -4.39 -6.53 -0.94
N ASN A 64 -5.55 -6.25 -1.55
CA ASN A 64 -6.41 -7.25 -2.19
C ASN A 64 -6.59 -6.95 -3.69
N PRO A 65 -5.64 -7.36 -4.55
CA PRO A 65 -5.64 -6.99 -5.97
C PRO A 65 -6.89 -7.47 -6.72
N LEU A 66 -7.45 -8.63 -6.35
CA LEU A 66 -8.66 -9.15 -6.97
C LEU A 66 -9.89 -8.31 -6.61
N ALA A 67 -10.08 -7.98 -5.33
CA ALA A 67 -11.19 -7.13 -4.90
C ALA A 67 -11.09 -5.75 -5.55
N TYR A 68 -9.89 -5.18 -5.58
CA TYR A 68 -9.62 -3.86 -6.14
C TYR A 68 -9.89 -3.82 -7.64
N ALA A 69 -9.43 -4.83 -8.40
CA ALA A 69 -9.71 -4.94 -9.82
C ALA A 69 -11.21 -5.08 -10.12
N LYS A 70 -11.97 -5.71 -9.22
CA LYS A 70 -13.44 -5.80 -9.32
C LYS A 70 -14.17 -4.55 -8.83
N GLY A 71 -13.50 -3.64 -8.11
CA GLY A 71 -14.17 -2.52 -7.42
C GLY A 71 -15.13 -2.99 -6.33
N GLU A 72 -14.90 -4.17 -5.75
CA GLU A 72 -15.79 -4.82 -4.80
C GLU A 72 -15.18 -4.85 -3.40
N ARG A 73 -16.03 -5.03 -2.38
CA ARG A 73 -15.55 -5.16 -0.99
C ARG A 73 -14.59 -6.34 -0.79
N ARG A 74 -14.74 -7.43 -1.54
CA ARG A 74 -13.98 -8.67 -1.36
C ARG A 74 -13.60 -9.28 -2.70
N GLY A 75 -12.58 -10.12 -2.69
CA GLY A 75 -12.21 -10.95 -3.84
C GLY A 75 -12.94 -12.29 -3.73
N GLU A 76 -12.19 -13.39 -3.72
CA GLU A 76 -12.72 -14.71 -3.37
C GLU A 76 -13.22 -14.76 -1.92
N ARG A 77 -12.50 -14.12 -1.00
CA ARG A 77 -12.84 -14.01 0.42
C ARG A 77 -12.64 -12.59 0.92
N ASN A 78 -13.21 -12.31 2.10
CA ASN A 78 -12.92 -11.08 2.82
C ASN A 78 -11.55 -11.22 3.50
N LEU A 79 -10.61 -10.31 3.20
CA LEU A 79 -9.25 -10.36 3.74
C LEU A 79 -9.16 -9.94 5.22
N ASN A 80 -10.20 -9.28 5.75
CA ASN A 80 -10.26 -8.77 7.11
C ASN A 80 -11.32 -9.46 7.98
N ARG A 81 -11.67 -10.71 7.69
CA ARG A 81 -12.66 -11.53 8.42
C ARG A 81 -12.28 -13.01 8.28
#